data_AF-A0A950MSJ0-F1
#
_entry.id   AF-A0A950MSJ0-F1
#
_cell.length_a   1.000
_cell.length_b   1.000
_cell.length_c   1.000
_cell.angle_alpha   90.00
_cell.angle_beta   90.00
_cell.angle_gamma   90.00
#
_symmetry.space_group_name_H-M   'P 1'
#
loop_
_entity.id
_entity.type
_entity.pdbx_description
1 polymer ?
#
loop_
_entity_poly.entity_id
_entity_poly.type
_entity_poly.pdbx_seq_one_letter_code
_entity_poly.pdbx_strand_id
1 'polypeptide(L)'
;MIKVTGALMVIAVSFGITLFYLQRSGHVVNDCKSDDLLALKPPFGSYGGKAFVAAFQVPDGDSTQQPKRSTIVLCEDEKRLGPGHTSHDEIRAKGLGRYSHWGFDVVFSSSDNSDPNTNHRRYSYLPIPHQQ
;
A
#
# COMPACT_ATOMS: atom_id res chain seq x y z
N MET A 1 -33.66 17.76 -45.49
CA MET A 1 -33.46 18.12 -44.07
C MET A 1 -33.33 16.84 -43.27
N ILE A 2 -32.10 16.36 -43.01
CA ILE A 2 -31.65 15.32 -42.05
C ILE A 2 -30.14 15.23 -42.31
N LYS A 3 -29.31 16.00 -41.61
CA LYS A 3 -27.83 15.79 -41.56
C LYS A 3 -27.18 16.29 -40.26
N VAL A 4 -27.93 16.88 -39.33
CA VAL A 4 -27.36 17.51 -38.10
C VAL A 4 -27.54 16.64 -36.86
N THR A 5 -28.51 15.72 -36.84
CA THR A 5 -28.79 14.83 -35.68
C THR A 5 -27.73 13.76 -35.45
N GLY A 6 -27.06 13.27 -36.49
CA GLY A 6 -26.02 12.24 -36.36
C GLY A 6 -24.76 12.74 -35.66
N ALA A 7 -24.30 13.96 -35.98
CA ALA A 7 -23.05 14.51 -35.45
C ALA A 7 -23.14 14.84 -33.94
N LEU A 8 -24.29 15.36 -33.49
CA LEU A 8 -24.53 15.67 -32.08
C LEU A 8 -24.59 14.42 -31.19
N MET A 9 -25.15 13.31 -31.69
CA MET A 9 -25.16 12.03 -30.97
C MET A 9 -23.74 11.46 -30.80
N VAL A 10 -22.88 11.59 -31.82
CA VAL A 10 -21.48 11.14 -31.72
C VAL A 10 -20.73 11.94 -30.65
N ILE A 11 -20.89 13.26 -30.62
CA ILE A 11 -20.22 14.11 -29.61
C ILE A 11 -20.72 13.79 -28.20
N ALA A 12 -22.03 13.64 -28.00
CA ALA A 12 -22.59 13.31 -26.68
C ALA A 12 -22.14 11.94 -26.17
N VAL A 13 -22.06 10.94 -27.07
CA VAL A 13 -21.56 9.60 -26.74
C VAL A 13 -20.06 9.63 -26.46
N SER A 14 -19.26 10.31 -27.29
CA SER A 14 -17.82 10.45 -27.08
C SER A 14 -17.50 11.21 -25.81
N PHE A 15 -18.22 12.28 -25.49
CA PHE A 15 -18.05 13.04 -24.27
C PHE A 15 -18.49 12.24 -23.04
N GLY A 16 -19.61 11.53 -23.12
CA GLY A 16 -20.06 10.62 -22.05
C GLY A 16 -19.07 9.48 -21.80
N ILE A 17 -18.52 8.87 -22.85
CA ILE A 17 -17.48 7.84 -22.76
C ILE A 17 -16.19 8.44 -22.17
N THR A 18 -15.77 9.61 -22.64
CA THR A 18 -14.56 10.30 -22.14
C THR A 18 -14.73 10.69 -20.68
N LEU A 19 -15.87 11.26 -20.29
CA LEU A 19 -16.19 11.55 -18.89
C LEU A 19 -16.29 10.29 -18.04
N PHE A 20 -16.82 9.19 -18.57
CA PHE A 20 -16.82 7.90 -17.89
C PHE A 20 -15.40 7.37 -17.67
N TYR A 21 -14.51 7.47 -18.67
CA TYR A 21 -13.10 7.12 -18.53
C TYR A 21 -12.36 8.04 -17.54
N LEU A 22 -12.64 9.35 -17.57
CA LEU A 22 -12.02 10.32 -16.66
C LEU A 22 -12.53 10.16 -15.22
N GLN A 23 -13.83 9.89 -15.02
CA GLN A 23 -14.43 9.73 -13.70
C GLN A 23 -14.08 8.37 -13.06
N ARG A 24 -13.88 7.32 -13.87
CA ARG A 24 -13.40 6.00 -13.38
C ARG A 24 -11.93 6.02 -12.93
N SER A 25 -11.18 7.05 -13.31
CA SER A 25 -9.77 7.24 -12.89
C SER A 25 -9.64 7.78 -11.46
N GLY A 26 -10.76 8.11 -10.79
CA GLY A 26 -10.77 8.70 -9.44
C GLY A 26 -10.87 7.71 -8.27
N HIS A 27 -11.03 6.42 -8.51
CA HIS A 27 -10.97 5.40 -7.44
C HIS A 27 -9.52 4.96 -7.20
N VAL A 28 -8.64 5.93 -6.91
CA VAL A 28 -7.48 5.63 -6.07
C VAL A 28 -8.08 5.47 -4.68
N VAL A 29 -8.39 4.23 -4.32
CA VAL A 29 -8.73 3.92 -2.92
C VAL A 29 -7.58 4.52 -2.10
N ASN A 30 -7.92 5.42 -1.17
CA ASN A 30 -6.97 5.85 -0.17
C ASN A 30 -6.73 4.61 0.69
N ASP A 31 -5.85 3.68 0.29
CA ASP A 31 -5.68 2.37 0.94
C ASP A 31 -5.54 2.53 2.47
N CYS A 32 -4.78 3.53 2.90
CA CYS A 32 -4.57 3.85 4.32
C CYS A 32 -5.67 4.70 4.97
N LYS A 33 -6.80 4.94 4.30
CA LYS A 33 -8.04 5.48 4.87
C LYS A 33 -9.21 4.51 4.71
N SER A 34 -8.93 3.25 4.38
CA SER A 34 -9.94 2.21 4.32
C SER A 34 -10.40 1.81 5.73
N ASP A 35 -11.68 1.49 5.88
CA ASP A 35 -12.22 0.88 7.10
C ASP A 35 -11.71 -0.58 7.27
N ASP A 36 -11.14 -1.17 6.21
CA ASP A 36 -10.59 -2.54 6.20
C ASP A 36 -9.16 -2.65 6.75
N LEU A 37 -8.59 -1.56 7.29
CA LEU A 37 -7.24 -1.57 7.85
C LEU A 37 -7.15 -2.44 9.10
N LEU A 38 -6.21 -3.36 9.09
CA LEU A 38 -5.92 -4.22 10.23
C LEU A 38 -4.70 -3.66 10.98
N ALA A 39 -4.81 -3.53 12.30
CA ALA A 39 -3.73 -2.96 13.11
C ALA A 39 -2.57 -3.94 13.30
N LEU A 40 -1.34 -3.46 13.12
CA LEU A 40 -0.16 -4.12 13.65
C LEU A 40 -0.08 -3.89 15.16
N LYS A 41 0.15 -4.96 15.91
CA LYS A 41 0.13 -4.90 17.38
C LYS A 41 1.54 -4.66 17.94
N PRO A 42 1.78 -3.57 18.69
CA PRO A 42 3.02 -3.39 19.44
C PRO A 42 3.08 -4.35 20.66
N PRO A 43 4.26 -4.53 21.29
CA PRO A 43 5.53 -3.90 20.95
C PRO A 43 6.16 -4.51 19.70
N PHE A 44 6.76 -3.64 18.88
CA PHE A 44 7.56 -4.03 17.73
C PHE A 44 8.99 -4.33 18.18
N GLY A 45 9.49 -5.51 17.82
CA GLY A 45 10.85 -5.93 18.16
C GLY A 45 11.87 -5.12 17.38
N SER A 46 12.98 -4.75 18.00
CA SER A 46 14.10 -4.15 17.25
C SER A 46 14.71 -5.20 16.32
N TYR A 47 14.94 -4.81 15.06
CA TYR A 47 15.54 -5.67 14.03
C TYR A 47 16.87 -5.08 13.50
N GLY A 48 17.51 -4.23 14.31
CA GLY A 48 18.79 -3.58 14.03
C GLY A 48 18.67 -2.31 13.18
N GLY A 49 19.60 -1.37 13.38
CA GLY A 49 19.63 -0.11 12.64
C GLY A 49 18.32 0.68 12.80
N LYS A 50 17.65 0.98 11.68
CA LYS A 50 16.34 1.64 11.62
C LYS A 50 15.15 0.67 11.53
N ALA A 51 15.41 -0.64 11.57
CA ALA A 51 14.39 -1.66 11.33
C ALA A 51 13.75 -2.17 12.61
N PHE A 52 12.46 -2.47 12.51
CA PHE A 52 11.63 -3.13 13.51
C PHE A 52 10.90 -4.31 12.86
N VAL A 53 10.47 -5.26 13.68
CA VAL A 53 9.73 -6.45 13.25
C VAL A 53 8.43 -6.58 14.02
N ALA A 54 7.37 -6.93 13.30
CA ALA A 54 6.06 -7.26 13.85
C ALA A 54 5.64 -8.66 13.38
N ALA A 55 5.12 -9.47 14.30
CA ALA A 55 4.51 -10.75 13.96
C ALA A 55 3.29 -10.49 13.07
N PHE A 56 3.16 -11.27 12.00
CA PHE A 56 2.20 -11.03 10.94
C PHE A 56 1.48 -12.32 10.55
N GLN A 57 0.16 -12.34 10.75
CA GLN A 57 -0.62 -13.57 10.59
C GLN A 57 -1.12 -13.79 9.16
N VAL A 58 -0.87 -12.85 8.24
CA VAL A 58 -1.30 -12.99 6.86
C VAL A 58 -0.29 -13.91 6.16
N PRO A 59 -0.75 -15.01 5.53
CA PRO A 59 0.12 -15.82 4.70
C PRO A 59 0.56 -14.99 3.47
N ASP A 60 1.45 -15.55 2.66
CA ASP A 60 1.86 -14.90 1.42
C ASP A 60 2.91 -13.78 1.52
N GLY A 61 3.81 -13.89 2.50
CA GLY A 61 5.04 -13.09 2.53
C GLY A 61 6.00 -13.38 1.36
N ASP A 62 6.87 -12.42 1.07
CA ASP A 62 7.98 -12.59 0.15
C ASP A 62 8.93 -13.69 0.65
N SER A 63 9.66 -14.25 -0.29
CA SER A 63 10.75 -15.21 -0.02
C SER A 63 11.90 -14.99 -1.00
N THR A 64 13.01 -15.68 -0.78
CA THR A 64 14.11 -15.69 -1.75
C THR A 64 13.69 -16.24 -3.11
N GLN A 65 12.72 -17.17 -3.17
CA GLN A 65 12.19 -17.70 -4.44
C GLN A 65 11.14 -16.79 -5.07
N GLN A 66 10.38 -16.04 -4.26
CA GLN A 66 9.29 -15.18 -4.72
C GLN A 66 9.38 -13.81 -4.01
N PRO A 67 10.27 -12.92 -4.46
CA PRO A 67 10.60 -11.68 -3.74
C PRO A 67 9.54 -10.57 -3.84
N LYS A 68 8.46 -10.81 -4.59
CA LYS A 68 7.33 -9.88 -4.78
C LYS A 68 5.99 -10.61 -4.69
N ARG A 69 5.91 -11.62 -3.83
CA ARG A 69 4.69 -12.42 -3.62
C ARG A 69 3.67 -11.64 -2.79
N SER A 70 4.13 -10.84 -1.84
CA SER A 70 3.22 -10.15 -0.95
C SER A 70 2.40 -9.08 -1.65
N THR A 71 1.13 -8.97 -1.27
CA THR A 71 0.21 -7.93 -1.77
C THR A 71 -0.25 -6.97 -0.67
N ILE A 72 0.49 -6.86 0.43
CA ILE A 72 0.09 -5.96 1.52
C ILE A 72 0.56 -4.53 1.25
N VAL A 73 -0.28 -3.57 1.65
CA VAL A 73 0.13 -2.17 1.83
C VAL A 73 0.29 -1.92 3.32
N LEU A 74 1.45 -1.40 3.71
CA LEU A 74 1.71 -0.97 5.08
C LEU A 74 1.42 0.52 5.22
N CYS A 75 0.77 0.89 6.32
CA CYS A 75 0.34 2.24 6.63
C CYS A 75 0.91 2.71 7.97
N GLU A 76 1.33 3.96 8.00
CA GLU A 76 1.62 4.74 9.21
C GLU A 76 0.59 5.86 9.29
N ASP A 77 -0.29 5.78 10.29
CA ASP A 77 -1.54 6.50 10.39
C ASP A 77 -2.37 6.33 9.11
N GLU A 78 -2.54 7.41 8.34
CA GLU A 78 -3.30 7.43 7.08
C GLU A 78 -2.39 7.46 5.84
N LYS A 79 -1.08 7.25 6.00
CA LYS A 79 -0.09 7.37 4.93
C LYS A 79 0.55 6.02 4.62
N ARG A 80 0.70 5.71 3.34
CA ARG A 80 1.42 4.52 2.90
C ARG A 80 2.89 4.64 3.27
N LEU A 81 3.42 3.59 3.86
CA LEU A 81 4.85 3.36 3.98
C LEU A 81 5.37 2.76 2.68
N GLY A 82 6.64 3.03 2.38
CA GLY A 82 7.34 2.40 1.29
C GLY A 82 8.75 2.95 1.09
N PRO A 83 9.52 2.38 0.15
CA PRO A 83 9.16 1.27 -0.74
C PRO A 83 8.86 -0.07 -0.02
N GLY A 84 7.88 -0.83 -0.53
CA GLY A 84 7.65 -2.23 -0.15
C GLY A 84 8.62 -3.19 -0.86
N HIS A 85 8.62 -4.47 -0.47
CA HIS A 85 9.55 -5.50 -1.00
C HIS A 85 11.03 -5.11 -0.87
N THR A 86 11.38 -4.33 0.16
CA THR A 86 12.74 -3.84 0.32
C THR A 86 13.61 -4.84 1.06
N SER A 87 14.88 -5.01 0.66
CA SER A 87 15.80 -5.90 1.37
C SER A 87 15.96 -5.48 2.84
N HIS A 88 16.10 -6.45 3.74
CA HIS A 88 16.21 -6.16 5.17
C HIS A 88 17.42 -5.27 5.49
N ASP A 89 18.53 -5.44 4.76
CA ASP A 89 19.72 -4.61 4.91
C ASP A 89 19.46 -3.15 4.55
N GLU A 90 18.67 -2.88 3.49
CA GLU A 90 18.31 -1.52 3.13
C GLU A 90 17.33 -0.89 4.14
N ILE A 91 16.41 -1.68 4.71
CA ILE A 91 15.53 -1.20 5.80
C ILE A 91 16.38 -0.80 7.01
N ARG A 92 17.34 -1.64 7.43
CA ARG A 92 18.22 -1.33 8.57
C ARG A 92 19.09 -0.11 8.32
N ALA A 93 19.64 0.03 7.11
CA ALA A 93 20.58 1.08 6.78
C ALA A 93 19.91 2.45 6.51
N LYS A 94 18.82 2.46 5.75
CA LYS A 94 18.17 3.69 5.27
C LYS A 94 16.88 3.99 6.01
N GLY A 95 16.08 2.96 6.32
CA GLY A 95 14.73 3.11 6.86
C GLY A 95 13.83 3.98 5.98
N LEU A 96 13.26 5.06 6.54
CA LEU A 96 12.38 6.03 5.87
C LEU A 96 11.12 5.39 5.28
N GLY A 97 10.43 4.56 6.07
CA GLY A 97 9.19 3.91 5.66
C GLY A 97 9.36 2.65 4.81
N ARG A 98 10.59 2.20 4.53
CA ARG A 98 10.83 0.93 3.82
C ARG A 98 10.28 -0.24 4.62
N TYR A 99 9.72 -1.23 3.92
CA TYR A 99 9.27 -2.47 4.54
C TYR A 99 9.38 -3.71 3.62
N SER A 100 9.32 -4.88 4.24
CA SER A 100 9.19 -6.19 3.61
C SER A 100 8.25 -7.06 4.45
N HIS A 101 7.30 -7.70 3.80
CA HIS A 101 6.57 -8.81 4.38
C HIS A 101 7.35 -10.08 4.05
N TRP A 102 7.92 -10.74 5.05
CA TRP A 102 8.80 -11.88 4.90
C TRP A 102 8.28 -13.07 5.70
N GLY A 103 7.83 -14.11 5.02
CA GLY A 103 7.22 -15.27 5.67
C GLY A 103 5.95 -14.90 6.46
N PHE A 104 6.06 -14.87 7.79
CA PHE A 104 4.98 -14.50 8.74
C PHE A 104 5.34 -13.28 9.57
N ASP A 105 6.28 -12.46 9.09
CA ASP A 105 6.72 -11.25 9.76
C ASP A 105 6.69 -10.06 8.80
N VAL A 106 6.49 -8.86 9.34
CA VAL A 106 6.74 -7.62 8.61
C VAL A 106 7.95 -6.95 9.23
N VAL A 107 9.00 -6.77 8.42
CA VAL A 107 10.17 -5.97 8.76
C VAL A 107 9.95 -4.58 8.16
N PHE A 108 10.02 -3.53 8.98
CA PHE A 108 9.71 -2.17 8.54
C PHE A 108 10.52 -1.10 9.28
N SER A 109 10.39 0.13 8.83
CA SER A 109 10.87 1.33 9.51
C SER A 109 9.77 2.37 9.51
N SER A 110 9.74 3.27 10.50
CA SER A 110 8.85 4.43 10.47
C SER A 110 9.27 5.40 9.36
N SER A 111 8.35 6.28 8.95
CA SER A 111 8.58 7.22 7.85
C SER A 111 9.72 8.22 8.08
N ASP A 112 10.01 8.52 9.35
CA ASP A 112 11.05 9.45 9.80
C ASP A 112 12.13 8.79 10.67
N ASN A 113 12.19 7.46 10.68
CA ASN A 113 13.13 6.65 11.48
C ASN A 113 13.00 6.81 13.02
N SER A 114 11.90 7.39 13.51
CA SER A 114 11.55 7.36 14.93
C SER A 114 11.17 5.95 15.39
N ASP A 115 11.28 5.66 16.69
CA ASP A 115 10.88 4.35 17.23
C ASP A 115 9.35 4.20 17.17
N PRO A 116 8.81 3.20 16.43
CA PRO A 116 7.37 3.00 16.26
C PRO A 116 6.65 2.62 17.56
N ASN A 117 7.36 2.22 18.61
CA ASN A 117 6.77 1.96 19.93
C ASN A 117 6.54 3.24 20.75
N THR A 118 7.19 4.35 20.40
CA THR A 118 7.16 5.59 21.20
C THR A 118 6.76 6.82 20.40
N ASN A 119 6.70 6.76 19.07
CA ASN A 119 6.35 7.89 18.22
C ASN A 119 4.84 8.21 18.18
N HIS A 120 4.02 7.46 18.92
CA HIS A 120 2.57 7.64 19.05
C HIS A 120 1.76 7.54 17.75
N ARG A 121 2.32 6.87 16.71
CA ARG A 121 1.62 6.61 15.44
C ARG A 121 0.96 5.25 15.42
N ARG A 122 -0.08 5.10 14.62
CA ARG A 122 -0.73 3.80 14.39
C ARG A 122 -0.11 3.13 13.17
N TYR A 123 0.25 1.86 13.31
CA TYR A 123 0.73 1.05 12.21
C TYR A 123 -0.34 0.03 11.83
N SER A 124 -0.71 -0.01 10.56
CA SER A 124 -1.75 -0.88 10.05
C SER A 124 -1.38 -1.42 8.67
N TYR A 125 -2.10 -2.44 8.24
CA TYR A 125 -1.91 -3.04 6.93
C TYR A 125 -3.25 -3.27 6.24
N LEU A 126 -3.22 -3.21 4.91
CA LEU A 126 -4.32 -3.58 4.04
C LEU A 126 -3.88 -4.76 3.16
N PRO A 127 -4.50 -5.94 3.27
CA PRO A 127 -4.33 -6.99 2.28
C PRO A 127 -4.99 -6.53 0.96
N ILE A 128 -4.22 -6.43 -0.13
CA ILE A 128 -4.82 -6.20 -1.44
C ILE A 128 -5.13 -7.58 -2.04
N PRO A 129 -6.39 -7.90 -2.34
CA PRO A 129 -6.73 -9.12 -3.05
C PRO A 129 -6.02 -9.13 -4.41
N HIS A 130 -5.42 -10.26 -4.79
CA HIS A 130 -4.97 -10.46 -6.16
C HIS A 130 -6.15 -10.22 -7.10
N GLN A 131 -6.10 -9.14 -7.90
CA GLN A 131 -6.94 -9.06 -9.08
C GLN A 131 -6.35 -10.07 -10.08
N GLN A 132 -7.00 -11.24 -10.18
CA GLN A 132 -6.75 -12.20 -11.26
C GLN A 132 -7.26 -11.64 -12.58
#